data_AF-A0AAV5TU68-F1
#
_entry.id   AF-A0AAV5TU68-F1
#
_cell.length_a   1.000
_cell.length_b   1.000
_cell.length_c   1.000
_cell.angle_alpha   90.00
_cell.angle_beta   90.00
_cell.angle_gamma   90.00
#
_symmetry.space_group_name_H-M   'P 1'
#
loop_
_entity.id
_entity.type
_entity.pdbx_description
1 polymer ?
#
loop_
_entity_poly.entity_id
_entity_poly.type
_entity_poly.pdbx_seq_one_letter_code
_entity_poly.pdbx_strand_id
1 'polypeptide(L)' 'ILDFFFNALPETKRFVSEVQDKFLSSFIAILIFNKADEKVKSDVEQIALKYRRLSVETKLDLERSFCIHNTLRWFNSDLN' A
#
# COMPACT_ATOMS: atom_id res chain seq x y z
N ILE A 1 9.27 -2.43 13.11
CA ILE A 1 8.04 -1.76 12.64
C ILE A 1 7.84 -0.42 13.35
N LEU A 2 7.99 -0.34 14.68
CA LEU A 2 7.78 0.92 15.43
C LEU A 2 8.88 1.99 15.23
N ASP A 3 10.18 1.62 15.18
CA ASP A 3 11.26 2.58 14.82
C ASP A 3 11.15 3.12 13.38
N PHE A 4 10.39 2.43 12.55
CA PHE A 4 10.21 2.71 11.13
C PHE A 4 9.33 3.95 10.90
N PHE A 5 8.32 4.15 11.74
CA PHE A 5 7.44 5.32 11.67
C PHE A 5 8.11 6.62 12.10
N PHE A 6 9.26 6.59 12.78
CA PHE A 6 9.87 7.82 13.29
C PHE A 6 10.53 8.65 12.18
N ASN A 7 11.16 8.03 11.19
CA ASN A 7 11.94 8.70 10.14
C ASN A 7 11.20 8.92 8.81
N ALA A 8 10.00 8.35 8.63
CA ALA A 8 9.20 8.55 7.44
C ALA A 8 8.75 10.02 7.30
N LEU A 9 8.53 10.49 6.06
CA LEU A 9 7.97 11.82 5.82
C LEU A 9 6.56 11.93 6.43
N PRO A 10 6.12 13.12 6.87
CA PRO A 10 4.77 13.31 7.42
C PRO A 10 3.66 12.82 6.48
N GLU A 11 3.83 13.04 5.17
CA GLU A 11 2.90 12.58 4.14
C GLU A 11 2.86 11.04 4.04
N THR A 12 4.01 10.38 4.16
CA THR A 12 4.12 8.92 4.24
C THR A 12 3.36 8.37 5.44
N LYS A 13 3.58 8.95 6.63
CA LYS A 13 2.89 8.54 7.86
C LYS A 13 1.38 8.70 7.73
N ARG A 14 0.92 9.82 7.16
CA ARG A 14 -0.50 10.08 6.90
C ARG A 14 -1.08 9.05 5.94
N PHE A 15 -0.43 8.82 4.80
CA PHE A 15 -0.88 7.83 3.83
C PHE A 15 -1.03 6.44 4.46
N VAL A 16 0.00 5.98 5.18
CA VAL A 16 -0.03 4.67 5.84
C VAL A 16 -1.16 4.59 6.87
N SER A 17 -1.32 5.61 7.72
CA SER A 17 -2.41 5.65 8.69
C SER A 17 -3.80 5.56 8.04
N GLU A 18 -3.97 6.15 6.86
CA GLU A 18 -5.26 6.12 6.14
C GLU A 18 -5.56 4.78 5.47
N VAL A 19 -4.52 4.01 5.12
CA VAL A 19 -4.67 2.79 4.34
C VAL A 19 -4.35 1.51 5.12
N GLN A 20 -3.72 1.59 6.29
CA GLN A 20 -3.17 0.42 7.01
C GLN A 20 -4.19 -0.70 7.22
N ASP A 21 -5.41 -0.37 7.64
CA ASP A 21 -6.41 -1.38 8.00
C ASP A 21 -6.94 -2.08 6.74
N LYS A 22 -7.17 -1.32 5.68
CA LYS A 22 -7.58 -1.83 4.36
C LYS A 22 -6.46 -2.61 3.69
N PHE A 23 -5.24 -2.11 3.78
CA PHE A 23 -4.05 -2.72 3.20
C PHE A 23 -3.75 -4.05 3.86
N LEU A 24 -3.71 -4.11 5.20
CA LEU A 24 -3.41 -5.33 5.93
C LEU A 24 -4.48 -6.42 5.70
N SER A 25 -5.76 -6.05 5.75
CA SER A 25 -6.86 -6.98 5.49
C SER A 25 -6.86 -7.51 4.06
N SER A 26 -6.62 -6.65 3.06
CA SER A 26 -6.52 -7.06 1.66
C SER A 26 -5.27 -7.90 1.38
N PHE A 27 -4.14 -7.56 1.99
CA PHE A 27 -2.88 -8.29 1.87
C PHE A 27 -2.99 -9.70 2.46
N ILE A 28 -3.61 -9.84 3.63
CA ILE A 28 -3.91 -11.14 4.25
C ILE A 28 -4.86 -11.95 3.37
N ALA A 29 -5.94 -11.35 2.85
CA ALA A 29 -6.90 -12.03 1.99
C ALA A 29 -6.24 -12.60 0.72
N ILE A 30 -5.34 -11.85 0.10
CA ILE A 30 -4.66 -12.26 -1.13
C ILE A 30 -3.57 -13.29 -0.85
N LEU A 31 -2.66 -13.02 0.10
CA LEU A 31 -1.49 -13.89 0.29
C LEU A 31 -1.78 -15.16 1.10
N ILE A 32 -2.67 -15.09 2.09
CA ILE A 32 -2.95 -16.23 2.97
C ILE A 32 -4.13 -17.03 2.43
N PHE A 33 -5.15 -16.36 1.93
CA PHE A 33 -6.41 -17.01 1.55
C PHE A 33 -6.61 -17.14 0.04
N ASN A 34 -5.73 -16.56 -0.80
CA ASN A 34 -5.89 -16.48 -2.25
C ASN A 34 -7.29 -15.98 -2.67
N LYS A 35 -7.84 -15.05 -1.89
CA LYS A 35 -9.17 -14.46 -2.10
C LYS A 35 -9.03 -13.02 -2.53
N ALA A 36 -9.33 -12.77 -3.80
CA ALA A 36 -9.48 -11.43 -4.37
C ALA A 36 -10.95 -11.20 -4.75
N ASP A 37 -11.82 -11.15 -3.74
CA ASP A 37 -13.22 -10.80 -3.94
C ASP A 37 -13.38 -9.31 -4.32
N GLU A 38 -14.59 -8.92 -4.75
CA GLU A 38 -14.86 -7.55 -5.22
C GLU A 38 -14.57 -6.47 -4.16
N LYS A 39 -14.67 -6.82 -2.86
CA LYS A 39 -14.31 -5.90 -1.79
C LYS A 39 -12.80 -5.68 -1.74
N VAL A 40 -12.03 -6.77 -1.79
CA VAL A 40 -10.55 -6.71 -1.82
C VAL A 40 -10.08 -5.91 -3.04
N LYS A 41 -10.66 -6.15 -4.23
CA LYS A 41 -10.34 -5.37 -5.43
C LYS A 41 -10.64 -3.89 -5.26
N SER A 42 -11.82 -3.54 -4.75
CA SER A 42 -12.21 -2.14 -4.53
C SER A 42 -11.29 -1.44 -3.51
N ASP A 43 -10.92 -2.12 -2.42
CA ASP A 43 -9.99 -1.57 -1.43
C ASP A 43 -8.59 -1.35 -2.03
N VAL A 44 -8.10 -2.29 -2.85
CA VAL A 44 -6.82 -2.14 -3.59
C VAL A 44 -6.86 -0.98 -4.57
N GLU A 45 -7.93 -0.82 -5.36
CA GLU A 45 -8.10 0.29 -6.29
C GLU A 45 -8.08 1.64 -5.58
N GLN A 46 -8.77 1.76 -4.44
CA GLN A 46 -8.78 2.99 -3.64
C GLN A 46 -7.37 3.33 -3.12
N ILE A 47 -6.61 2.33 -2.67
CA ILE A 47 -5.24 2.51 -2.22
C ILE A 47 -4.34 2.95 -3.39
N ALA A 48 -4.48 2.32 -4.56
CA ALA A 48 -3.72 2.68 -5.76
C ALA A 48 -4.01 4.12 -6.23
N LEU A 49 -5.27 4.55 -6.19
CA LEU A 49 -5.67 5.93 -6.52
C LEU A 49 -5.04 6.94 -5.57
N LYS A 50 -5.05 6.66 -4.25
CA LYS A 50 -4.38 7.51 -3.27
C LYS A 50 -2.87 7.56 -3.48
N TYR A 51 -2.25 6.40 -3.71
CA TYR A 51 -0.81 6.29 -3.97
C TYR A 51 -0.38 7.10 -5.21
N ARG A 52 -1.16 7.07 -6.30
CA ARG A 52 -0.87 7.84 -7.52
C ARG A 52 -0.75 9.36 -7.26
N ARG A 53 -1.53 9.89 -6.33
CA ARG A 53 -1.57 11.33 -5.99
C ARG A 53 -0.41 11.79 -5.10
N LEU A 54 0.34 10.87 -4.50
CA LEU A 54 1.47 11.21 -3.65
C LEU A 54 2.61 11.83 -4.47
N SER A 55 3.38 12.68 -3.81
CA SER A 55 4.62 13.24 -4.36
C SER A 55 5.63 12.14 -4.71
N VAL A 56 6.57 12.44 -5.61
CA VAL A 56 7.64 11.49 -5.98
C VAL A 56 8.51 11.13 -4.78
N GLU A 57 8.83 12.10 -3.92
CA GLU A 57 9.61 11.85 -2.70
C GLU A 57 8.87 10.94 -1.72
N THR A 58 7.56 11.15 -1.52
CA THR A 58 6.74 10.29 -0.66
C THR A 58 6.63 8.87 -1.21
N LYS A 59 6.55 8.71 -2.53
CA LYS A 59 6.57 7.38 -3.15
C LYS A 59 7.89 6.66 -2.88
N LEU A 60 9.03 7.33 -3.07
CA LEU A 60 10.35 6.77 -2.78
C LEU A 60 10.52 6.44 -1.29
N ASP A 61 10.01 7.31 -0.41
CA ASP A 61 10.02 7.09 1.03
C ASP A 61 9.16 5.88 1.42
N LEU A 62 7.98 5.70 0.83
CA LEU A 62 7.14 4.52 1.00
C LEU A 62 7.82 3.23 0.53
N GLU A 63 8.49 3.27 -0.62
CA GLU A 63 9.18 2.11 -1.18
C GLU A 63 10.33 1.65 -0.29
N ARG A 64 11.15 2.60 0.17
CA ARG A 64 12.21 2.36 1.15
C ARG A 64 11.63 1.90 2.47
N SER A 65 10.44 2.40 2.83
CA SER A 65 9.89 2.19 4.16
C SER A 65 9.12 0.89 4.36
N PHE A 66 8.46 0.43 3.31
CA PHE A 66 7.50 -0.66 3.45
C PHE A 66 7.82 -1.88 2.59
N CYS A 67 8.89 -1.86 1.78
CA CYS A 67 9.08 -2.82 0.66
C CYS A 67 7.81 -2.93 -0.21
N ILE A 68 6.91 -1.93 -0.13
CA ILE A 68 5.59 -1.90 -0.74
C ILE A 68 5.70 -1.86 -2.26
N HIS A 69 6.86 -1.43 -2.77
CA HIS A 69 7.21 -1.49 -4.19
C HIS A 69 6.96 -2.87 -4.78
N ASN A 70 7.38 -3.96 -4.11
CA ASN A 70 7.21 -5.31 -4.64
C ASN A 70 5.73 -5.71 -4.70
N THR A 71 4.97 -5.41 -3.64
CA THR A 71 3.53 -5.68 -3.57
C THR A 71 2.75 -4.86 -4.61
N LEU A 72 3.00 -3.55 -4.71
CA LEU A 72 2.33 -2.67 -5.67
C LEU A 72 2.74 -2.93 -7.12
N ARG A 73 3.99 -3.34 -7.37
CA ARG A 73 4.46 -3.74 -8.70
C ARG A 73 3.79 -5.03 -9.14
N TRP A 74 3.59 -5.98 -8.23
CA TRP A 74 2.80 -7.19 -8.48
C TRP A 74 1.35 -6.86 -8.82
N PHE A 75 0.73 -5.94 -8.08
CA PHE A 75 -0.63 -5.46 -8.39
C PHE A 75 -0.74 -4.75 -9.74
N ASN A 76 0.23 -3.92 -10.13
CA ASN A 76 0.21 -3.24 -11.43
C ASN A 76 0.56 -4.15 -12.61
N SER A 77 1.29 -5.26 -12.41
CA SER A 77 1.59 -6.20 -13.49
C SER A 77 0.42 -7.09 -13.87
N ASP A 78 -0.50 -7.36 -12.94
CA ASP A 78 -1.70 -8.17 -13.19
C ASP A 78 -2.89 -7.35 -13.73
N LEU A 79 -2.81 -6.02 -13.72
CA LEU A 79 -3.83 -5.12 -14.25
C LEU A 79 -3.61 -4.72 -15.73
N ASN A 80 -2.54 -5.21 -16.37
CA ASN A 80 -2.24 -5.08 -17.80
C ASN A 80 -2.28 -6.46 -18.48
#